data_AF-A0A7W2T979-F1
#
_entry.id   AF-A0A7W2T979-F1
#
_cell.length_a   1.000
_cell.length_b   1.000
_cell.length_c   1.000
_cell.angle_alpha   90.00
_cell.angle_beta   90.00
_cell.angle_gamma   90.00
#
_symmetry.space_group_name_H-M   'P 1'
#
loop_
_entity.id
_entity.type
_entity.pdbx_description
1 polymer ?
#
loop_
_entity_poly.entity_id
_entity_poly.type
_entity_poly.pdbx_seq_one_letter_code
_entity_poly.pdbx_strand_id
1 'polypeptide(L)'
;MKELAPALIVSIRFGGILKEKVINIPTKGIINLHSGILPKYKGVMATFWAMKNNDNKIGTTLHTIDDGSIDTEKIIKTSTALVNRDKSYLWHVLELYKQGATDISGY
;
A
#
# COMPACT_ATOMS: atom_id res chain seq x y z
N MET A 1 -3.76 -10.89 18.91
CA MET A 1 -4.58 -10.71 17.68
C MET A 1 -5.95 -11.32 17.80
N LYS A 2 -6.10 -12.64 18.03
CA LYS A 2 -7.44 -13.25 18.21
C LYS A 2 -8.23 -12.64 19.38
N GLU A 3 -7.57 -12.43 20.53
CA GLU A 3 -8.19 -11.79 21.70
C GLU A 3 -8.58 -10.31 21.48
N LEU A 4 -7.89 -9.63 20.55
CA LEU A 4 -8.22 -8.24 20.20
C LEU A 4 -9.45 -8.15 19.29
N ALA A 5 -9.83 -9.26 18.64
CA ALA A 5 -10.95 -9.36 17.71
C ALA A 5 -11.16 -8.12 16.82
N PRO A 6 -10.12 -7.64 16.09
CA PRO A 6 -10.23 -6.42 15.31
C PRO A 6 -11.27 -6.61 14.21
N ALA A 7 -12.12 -5.60 13.98
CA ALA A 7 -13.04 -5.65 12.83
C ALA A 7 -12.29 -5.47 11.50
N LEU A 8 -11.23 -4.67 11.47
CA LEU A 8 -10.41 -4.37 10.30
C LEU A 8 -8.93 -4.34 10.70
N ILE A 9 -8.06 -4.83 9.83
CA ILE A 9 -6.60 -4.62 9.95
C ILE A 9 -6.15 -3.70 8.82
N VAL A 10 -5.36 -2.68 9.16
CA VAL A 10 -4.76 -1.75 8.21
C VAL A 10 -3.26 -2.00 8.18
N SER A 11 -2.76 -2.52 7.06
CA SER A 11 -1.34 -2.73 6.80
C SER A 11 -0.74 -1.52 6.10
N ILE A 12 0.33 -0.96 6.68
CA ILE A 12 1.06 0.17 6.11
C ILE A 12 2.54 -0.13 6.24
N ARG A 13 3.21 -0.41 5.12
CA ARG A 13 4.65 -0.73 5.08
C ARG A 13 5.07 -1.85 6.04
N PHE A 14 4.20 -2.82 6.27
CA PHE A 14 4.53 -3.99 7.10
C PHE A 14 5.54 -4.89 6.37
N GLY A 15 6.61 -5.29 7.06
CA GLY A 15 7.72 -6.02 6.45
C GLY A 15 7.53 -7.54 6.33
N GLY A 16 6.42 -8.08 6.85
CA GLY A 16 6.14 -9.52 6.86
C GLY A 16 4.98 -9.91 5.95
N ILE A 17 5.00 -11.16 5.48
CA ILE A 17 3.86 -11.74 4.76
C ILE A 17 2.84 -12.21 5.80
N LEU A 18 1.61 -11.67 5.72
CA LEU A 18 0.52 -12.12 6.57
C LEU A 18 0.18 -13.57 6.25
N LYS A 19 0.04 -14.38 7.31
CA LYS A 19 -0.35 -15.78 7.19
C LYS A 19 -1.86 -15.89 7.34
N GLU A 20 -2.45 -16.93 6.76
CA GLU A 20 -3.89 -17.22 6.79
C GLU A 20 -4.50 -17.10 8.21
N LYS A 21 -3.78 -17.57 9.24
CA LYS A 21 -4.20 -17.45 10.65
C LYS A 21 -4.46 -16.02 11.14
N VAL A 22 -3.89 -15.02 10.47
CA VAL A 22 -4.08 -13.58 10.75
C VAL A 22 -5.06 -12.97 9.75
N ILE A 23 -4.97 -13.36 8.48
CA ILE A 23 -5.87 -12.90 7.40
C ILE A 23 -7.33 -13.18 7.74
N ASN A 24 -7.61 -14.34 8.34
CA ASN A 24 -8.98 -14.77 8.67
C ASN A 24 -9.49 -14.21 10.01
N ILE A 25 -8.76 -13.33 10.70
CA ILE A 25 -9.20 -12.75 11.99
C ILE A 25 -10.24 -11.63 11.80
N PRO A 26 -9.97 -10.57 11.01
CA PRO A 26 -10.87 -9.42 10.94
C PRO A 26 -12.11 -9.69 10.08
N THR A 27 -13.28 -9.35 10.63
CA THR A 27 -14.58 -9.57 9.97
C THR A 27 -14.81 -8.69 8.74
N LYS A 28 -14.14 -7.54 8.64
CA LYS A 28 -14.13 -6.65 7.47
C LYS A 28 -12.90 -6.85 6.58
N GLY A 29 -12.04 -7.82 6.89
CA GLY A 29 -10.83 -8.14 6.13
C GLY A 29 -9.63 -7.26 6.47
N ILE A 30 -8.68 -7.22 5.54
CA ILE A 30 -7.41 -6.49 5.67
C ILE A 30 -7.27 -5.57 4.47
N ILE A 31 -6.88 -4.32 4.72
CA ILE A 31 -6.48 -3.38 3.67
C ILE A 31 -5.00 -3.06 3.80
N ASN A 32 -4.34 -2.84 2.66
CA ASN A 32 -2.93 -2.50 2.57
C ASN A 32 -2.74 -1.22 1.77
N LEU A 33 -1.95 -0.29 2.33
CA LEU A 33 -1.52 0.92 1.63
C LEU A 33 -0.13 0.70 1.02
N HIS A 34 -0.15 0.30 -0.24
CA HIS A 34 1.04 0.02 -1.04
C HIS A 34 1.64 1.29 -1.64
N SER A 35 2.97 1.36 -1.72
CA SER A 35 3.74 2.52 -2.20
C SER A 35 3.96 2.57 -3.73
N GLY A 36 3.13 1.86 -4.48
CA GLY A 36 3.23 1.74 -5.92
C GLY A 36 1.88 1.78 -6.61
N ILE A 37 1.91 2.11 -7.91
CA ILE A 37 0.75 2.00 -8.78
C ILE A 37 0.64 0.55 -9.23
N LEU A 38 -0.36 -0.16 -8.72
CA LEU A 38 -0.67 -1.52 -9.15
C LEU A 38 -1.37 -1.50 -10.53
N PRO A 39 -1.14 -2.54 -11.37
CA PRO A 39 -0.35 -3.76 -11.09
C PRO A 39 1.16 -3.65 -11.41
N LYS A 40 1.65 -2.51 -11.91
CA LYS A 40 3.00 -2.37 -12.49
C LYS A 40 4.13 -2.58 -11.47
N TYR A 41 4.00 -2.06 -10.25
CA TYR A 41 5.06 -2.08 -9.25
C TYR A 41 4.64 -2.82 -7.97
N LYS A 42 4.47 -4.14 -8.02
CA LYS A 42 4.22 -4.98 -6.83
C LYS A 42 5.46 -5.11 -5.94
N GLY A 43 5.26 -5.45 -4.67
CA GLY A 43 6.32 -5.81 -3.74
C GLY A 43 7.03 -4.61 -3.13
N VAL A 44 8.25 -4.83 -2.63
CA VAL A 44 8.93 -3.83 -1.81
C VAL A 44 9.51 -2.67 -2.63
N MET A 45 9.55 -1.49 -2.01
CA MET A 45 10.20 -0.29 -2.57
C MET A 45 9.64 0.17 -3.94
N ALA A 46 8.34 -0.01 -4.19
CA ALA A 46 7.71 0.33 -5.46
C ALA A 46 7.94 1.78 -5.94
N THR A 47 7.84 2.76 -5.05
CA THR A 47 8.16 4.17 -5.38
C THR A 47 9.60 4.34 -5.89
N PHE A 48 10.56 3.62 -5.30
CA PHE A 48 11.97 3.69 -5.70
C PHE A 48 12.15 3.11 -7.10
N TRP A 49 11.56 1.95 -7.38
CA TRP A 49 11.64 1.32 -8.70
C TRP A 49 11.01 2.17 -9.79
N ALA A 50 9.87 2.81 -9.52
CA ALA A 50 9.27 3.77 -10.44
C ALA A 50 10.21 4.94 -10.74
N MET A 51 10.77 5.59 -9.71
CA MET A 51 11.72 6.69 -9.90
C MET A 51 12.99 6.26 -10.65
N LYS A 52 13.53 5.07 -10.32
CA LYS A 52 14.72 4.48 -10.96
C LYS A 52 14.48 4.16 -12.44
N ASN A 53 13.27 3.74 -12.80
CA ASN A 53 12.89 3.47 -14.18
C ASN A 53 12.51 4.73 -14.96
N ASN A 54 12.79 5.92 -14.42
CA ASN A 54 12.46 7.22 -15.00
C ASN A 54 10.96 7.46 -15.23
N ASP A 55 10.08 6.77 -14.50
CA ASP A 55 8.66 7.08 -14.54
C ASP A 55 8.43 8.51 -14.02
N ASN A 56 7.58 9.27 -14.70
CA ASN A 56 7.20 10.63 -14.30
C ASN A 56 6.07 10.63 -13.25
N LYS A 57 5.40 9.49 -13.07
CA LYS A 57 4.31 9.31 -12.12
C LYS A 57 4.68 8.23 -11.10
N ILE A 58 4.43 8.54 -9.85
CA ILE A 58 4.48 7.62 -8.72
C ILE A 58 3.14 7.65 -8.01
N GLY A 59 2.88 6.72 -7.10
CA GLY A 59 1.58 6.65 -6.45
C GLY A 59 1.51 5.68 -5.31
N THR A 60 0.37 5.71 -4.63
CA THR A 60 -0.04 4.70 -3.67
C THR A 60 -1.27 3.96 -4.19
N THR A 61 -1.39 2.70 -3.84
CA THR A 61 -2.59 1.91 -4.09
C THR A 61 -3.09 1.35 -2.76
N LEU A 62 -4.34 1.67 -2.41
CA LEU A 62 -5.08 1.01 -1.35
C LEU A 62 -5.76 -0.23 -1.96
N HIS A 63 -5.51 -1.40 -1.40
CA HIS A 63 -6.10 -2.66 -1.87
C HIS A 63 -6.40 -3.60 -0.70
N THR A 64 -7.19 -4.65 -0.95
CA THR A 64 -7.43 -5.71 0.04
C THR A 64 -6.24 -6.67 0.14
N ILE A 65 -6.13 -7.40 1.25
CA ILE A 65 -5.32 -8.62 1.34
C ILE A 65 -6.29 -9.75 1.63
N ASP A 66 -6.48 -10.63 0.64
CA ASP A 66 -7.42 -11.74 0.70
C ASP A 66 -6.69 -13.08 0.96
N ASP A 67 -5.41 -13.18 0.58
CA ASP A 67 -4.58 -14.36 0.78
C ASP A 67 -3.09 -13.99 1.01
N GLY A 68 -2.19 -14.97 0.84
CA GLY A 68 -0.75 -14.77 0.98
C GLY A 68 -0.04 -14.22 -0.26
N SER A 69 -0.78 -13.87 -1.32
CA SER A 69 -0.23 -13.22 -2.50
C SER A 69 0.16 -11.78 -2.18
N ILE A 70 1.02 -11.21 -3.03
CA ILE A 70 1.61 -9.89 -2.80
C ILE A 70 1.02 -8.92 -3.81
N ASP A 71 0.28 -7.93 -3.30
CA ASP A 71 -0.24 -6.78 -4.04
C ASP A 71 -0.95 -7.16 -5.36
N THR A 72 -1.82 -8.16 -5.31
CA THR A 72 -2.50 -8.74 -6.49
C THR A 72 -4.02 -8.62 -6.43
N GLU A 73 -4.55 -8.32 -5.26
CA GLU A 73 -5.96 -8.39 -4.91
C GLU A 73 -6.70 -7.10 -5.30
N LYS A 74 -7.94 -6.96 -4.83
CA LYS A 74 -8.85 -5.91 -5.28
C LYS A 74 -8.32 -4.52 -4.92
N ILE A 75 -8.05 -3.71 -5.96
CA ILE A 75 -7.75 -2.30 -5.82
C ILE A 75 -9.00 -1.56 -5.34
N ILE A 76 -8.87 -0.85 -4.22
CA ILE A 76 -9.91 0.04 -3.67
C ILE A 76 -9.72 1.45 -4.26
N LYS A 77 -8.49 1.97 -4.21
CA LYS A 77 -8.17 3.32 -4.70
C LYS A 77 -6.70 3.44 -5.08
N THR A 78 -6.42 4.26 -6.09
CA THR A 78 -5.06 4.63 -6.48
C THR A 78 -4.93 6.15 -6.49
N SER A 79 -3.89 6.65 -5.85
CA SER A 79 -3.53 8.07 -5.83
C SER A 79 -2.17 8.26 -6.47
N THR A 80 -2.00 9.31 -7.27
CA THR A 80 -0.77 9.54 -8.05
C THR A 80 -0.21 10.93 -7.80
N ALA A 81 1.11 11.04 -7.88
CA ALA A 81 1.86 12.30 -7.86
C ALA A 81 2.92 12.31 -8.95
N LEU A 82 3.33 13.51 -9.38
CA LEU A 82 4.46 13.67 -10.30
C LEU A 82 5.78 13.55 -9.54
N VAL A 83 6.78 12.95 -10.19
CA VAL A 83 8.15 12.92 -9.66
C VAL A 83 8.78 14.30 -9.79
N ASN A 84 9.32 14.81 -8.69
CA ASN A 84 10.11 16.03 -8.64
C ASN A 84 11.60 15.65 -8.51
N ARG A 85 12.38 15.83 -9.58
CA ARG A 85 13.79 15.40 -9.63
C ARG A 85 14.72 16.21 -8.72
N ASP A 86 14.27 17.35 -8.21
CA ASP A 86 15.02 18.16 -7.23
C ASP A 86 14.77 17.71 -5.77
N LYS A 87 13.94 16.68 -5.57
CA LYS A 87 13.57 16.16 -4.25
C LYS A 87 14.11 14.76 -4.01
N SER A 88 14.39 14.46 -2.74
CA SER A 88 14.87 13.14 -2.33
C SER A 88 13.78 12.08 -2.44
N TYR A 89 14.19 10.80 -2.52
CA TYR A 89 13.26 9.67 -2.43
C TYR A 89 12.36 9.75 -1.18
N LEU A 90 12.94 10.11 -0.02
CA LEU A 90 12.19 10.24 1.23
C LEU A 90 11.09 11.30 1.13
N TRP A 91 11.36 12.44 0.49
CA TRP A 91 10.36 13.48 0.29
C TRP A 91 9.15 12.95 -0.49
N HIS A 92 9.40 12.23 -1.60
CA HIS A 92 8.32 11.64 -2.41
C HIS A 92 7.50 10.63 -1.62
N VAL A 93 8.14 9.77 -0.84
CA VAL A 93 7.46 8.80 0.03
C VAL A 93 6.56 9.54 1.02
N LEU A 94 7.06 10.56 1.70
CA LEU A 94 6.28 11.31 2.69
C LEU A 94 5.06 11.99 2.04
N GLU A 95 5.23 12.64 0.89
CA GLU A 95 4.12 13.27 0.18
C GLU A 95 3.08 12.26 -0.30
N LEU A 96 3.50 11.12 -0.84
CA LEU A 96 2.60 10.06 -1.27
C LEU A 96 1.76 9.51 -0.11
N TYR A 97 2.38 9.25 1.03
CA TYR A 97 1.68 8.66 2.19
C TYR A 97 0.74 9.65 2.88
N LYS A 98 0.90 10.97 2.73
CA LYS A 98 -0.12 11.94 3.16
C LYS A 98 -1.44 11.71 2.41
N GLN A 99 -1.38 11.60 1.08
CA GLN A 99 -2.57 11.34 0.27
C GLN A 99 -3.10 9.93 0.51
N GLY A 100 -2.23 8.93 0.59
CA GLY A 100 -2.62 7.55 0.86
C GLY A 100 -3.30 7.36 2.22
N ALA A 101 -2.89 8.10 3.25
CA ALA A 101 -3.57 8.09 4.55
C ALA A 101 -5.01 8.64 4.46
N THR A 102 -5.21 9.71 3.71
CA THR A 102 -6.55 10.25 3.42
C THR A 102 -7.44 9.24 2.70
N ASP A 103 -6.86 8.41 1.83
CA ASP A 103 -7.61 7.36 1.12
C ASP A 103 -8.13 6.27 2.05
N ILE A 104 -7.44 6.01 3.17
CA ILE A 104 -7.91 5.07 4.22
C ILE A 104 -9.11 5.64 4.96
N SER A 105 -9.15 6.95 5.22
CA SER A 105 -10.26 7.59 5.97
C SER A 105 -11.62 7.52 5.25
N GLY A 106 -11.63 7.21 3.95
CA GLY A 106 -12.85 7.02 3.16
C GLY A 106 -13.34 5.57 3.05
N TYR A 107 -12.66 4.62 3.69
CA TYR A 107 -13.03 3.20 3.74
C TYR A 107 -13.85 2.89 5.00
#